data_AF-A0A7C5HMY9-F1
#
_entry.id   AF-A0A7C5HMY9-F1
#
_cell.length_a   1.000
_cell.length_b   1.000
_cell.length_c   1.000
_cell.angle_alpha   90.00
_cell.angle_beta   90.00
_cell.angle_gamma   90.00
#
_symmetry.space_group_name_H-M   'P 1'
#
loop_
_entity.id
_entity.type
_entity.pdbx_description
1 polymer ?
#
loop_
_entity_poly.entity_id
_entity_poly.type
_entity_poly.pdbx_seq_one_letter_code
_entity_poly.pdbx_strand_id
1 'polypeptide(L)'
;IKEFNLLVYSQVEGKRAVIVAKTPDVQNLSLILESQEPTLYNDLAPFLELVEKKEISGPSYFRNAASVRGYKGPNFRFLTLSNNDFGVCYLVLGDYFVLSTSWKSMQETISRLNLPGRMVELTQELKKGDSGKEVEILQSWLKEEGTGIYPEGIINGYFGPATERAVKRFQEKYAADILAPQGKTYGTGVVDHYTRIKLNELYATSGIIPPTAEITRELRYGDKGDQVYLLQTWLAKDPQIYPEKMISGWFGYLTQKAVIRFQEKYKKEILTPQGLEKGTGIVDAFTRKKLNELYGNSK
;
A
#
# COMPACT_ATOMS: atom_id res chain seq x y z
N ILE A 1 6.50 -17.59 25.84
CA ILE A 1 6.80 -16.16 25.57
C ILE A 1 5.97 -15.37 26.58
N LYS A 2 6.56 -14.51 27.42
CA LYS A 2 5.76 -13.71 28.38
C LYS A 2 4.80 -12.86 27.55
N GLU A 3 3.50 -13.01 27.76
CA GLU A 3 2.50 -12.13 27.14
C GLU A 3 2.67 -10.75 27.76
N PHE A 4 3.02 -9.77 26.93
CA PHE A 4 3.12 -8.36 27.31
C PHE A 4 2.14 -7.58 26.46
N ASN A 5 1.39 -6.68 27.09
CA ASN A 5 0.41 -5.85 26.39
C ASN A 5 0.93 -4.43 26.17
N LEU A 6 1.88 -3.98 26.99
CA LEU A 6 2.53 -2.67 26.90
C LEU A 6 4.00 -2.81 27.28
N LEU A 7 4.87 -2.21 26.47
CA LEU A 7 6.33 -2.18 26.67
C LEU A 7 6.86 -0.76 26.47
N VAL A 8 7.90 -0.43 27.22
CA VAL A 8 8.77 0.71 26.92
C VAL A 8 10.11 0.15 26.46
N TYR A 9 10.46 0.41 25.20
CA TYR A 9 11.70 0.01 24.56
C TYR A 9 12.69 1.17 24.55
N SER A 10 13.93 0.94 25.01
CA SER A 10 14.99 1.94 24.98
C SER A 10 15.86 1.75 23.74
N GLN A 11 16.05 2.82 22.95
CA GLN A 11 16.98 2.88 21.82
C GLN A 11 17.86 4.13 21.91
N VAL A 12 18.83 4.25 20.98
CA VAL A 12 19.80 5.35 20.94
C VAL A 12 19.10 6.70 20.86
N GLU A 13 18.00 6.74 20.11
CA GLU A 13 17.21 7.93 19.82
C GLU A 13 16.23 8.30 20.96
N GLY A 14 16.01 7.41 21.93
CA GLY A 14 15.12 7.65 23.06
C GLY A 14 14.31 6.42 23.50
N LYS A 15 13.34 6.64 24.38
CA LYS A 15 12.37 5.61 24.78
C LYS A 15 11.22 5.58 23.78
N ARG A 16 10.70 4.38 23.51
CA ARG A 16 9.62 4.10 22.57
C ARG A 16 8.57 3.23 23.23
N ALA A 17 7.31 3.47 22.93
CA ALA A 17 6.22 2.68 23.48
C ALA A 17 5.73 1.68 22.44
N VAL A 18 5.42 0.48 22.91
CA VAL A 18 4.84 -0.59 22.09
C VAL A 18 3.64 -1.18 22.81
N ILE A 19 2.51 -1.28 22.10
CA ILE A 19 1.31 -1.99 22.52
C ILE A 19 1.21 -3.26 21.67
N VAL A 20 0.93 -4.38 22.32
CA VAL A 20 0.70 -5.67 21.65
C VAL A 20 -0.63 -6.24 22.14
N ALA A 21 -1.43 -6.73 21.21
CA ALA A 21 -2.67 -7.42 21.51
C ALA A 21 -2.81 -8.66 20.61
N LYS A 22 -3.42 -9.73 21.12
CA LYS A 22 -3.88 -10.82 20.26
C LYS A 22 -5.26 -10.49 19.70
N THR A 23 -5.50 -10.76 18.43
CA THR A 23 -6.77 -10.54 17.74
C THR A 23 -7.13 -11.75 16.87
N PRO A 24 -8.33 -12.34 17.03
CA PRO A 24 -8.79 -13.43 16.17
C PRO A 24 -9.31 -12.93 14.81
N ASP A 25 -9.63 -11.63 14.68
CA ASP A 25 -10.19 -11.02 13.46
C ASP A 25 -9.22 -9.97 12.89
N VAL A 26 -8.20 -10.47 12.21
CA VAL A 26 -7.05 -9.72 11.69
C VAL A 26 -7.44 -8.82 10.53
N GLN A 27 -8.27 -9.33 9.63
CA GLN A 27 -8.71 -8.62 8.43
C GLN A 27 -9.56 -7.41 8.81
N ASN A 28 -10.57 -7.60 9.65
CA ASN A 28 -11.45 -6.51 10.08
C ASN A 28 -10.70 -5.46 10.90
N LEU A 29 -9.79 -5.88 11.80
CA LEU A 29 -8.98 -4.93 12.55
C LEU A 29 -8.11 -4.06 11.63
N SER A 30 -7.52 -4.64 10.58
CA SER A 30 -6.73 -3.90 9.60
C SER A 30 -7.57 -2.85 8.87
N LEU A 31 -8.78 -3.22 8.43
CA LEU A 31 -9.75 -2.31 7.82
C LEU A 31 -10.12 -1.15 8.76
N ILE A 32 -10.41 -1.47 10.02
CA ILE A 32 -10.77 -0.48 11.04
C ILE A 32 -9.59 0.48 11.26
N LEU A 33 -8.39 -0.04 11.49
CA LEU A 33 -7.20 0.79 11.74
C LEU A 33 -6.92 1.73 10.56
N GLU A 34 -6.98 1.23 9.34
CA GLU A 34 -6.79 2.04 8.13
C GLU A 34 -7.86 3.14 8.01
N SER A 35 -9.12 2.82 8.33
CA SER A 35 -10.20 3.82 8.33
C SER A 35 -9.99 4.94 9.36
N GLN A 36 -9.26 4.66 10.44
CA GLN A 36 -8.98 5.63 11.51
C GLN A 36 -7.70 6.44 11.27
N GLU A 37 -6.84 6.06 10.32
CA GLU A 37 -5.60 6.79 10.01
C GLU A 37 -5.76 8.31 9.83
N PRO A 38 -6.86 8.85 9.26
CA PRO A 38 -7.07 10.30 9.16
C PRO A 38 -7.14 11.02 10.51
N THR A 39 -7.57 10.37 11.59
CA THR A 39 -7.69 10.95 12.94
C THR A 39 -6.68 10.38 13.91
N LEU A 40 -6.10 9.20 13.62
CA LEU A 40 -5.26 8.42 14.53
C LEU A 40 -4.08 9.22 15.11
N TYR A 41 -3.49 10.13 14.34
CA TYR A 41 -2.46 11.03 14.87
C TYR A 41 -3.01 11.93 15.98
N ASN A 42 -4.14 12.61 15.74
CA ASN A 42 -4.74 13.53 16.70
C ASN A 42 -5.21 12.76 17.95
N ASP A 43 -5.74 11.56 17.76
CA ASP A 43 -6.21 10.70 18.85
C ASP A 43 -5.02 10.24 19.74
N LEU A 44 -3.84 10.07 19.16
CA LEU A 44 -2.62 9.68 19.87
C LEU A 44 -1.73 10.85 20.30
N ALA A 45 -2.02 12.09 19.89
CA ALA A 45 -1.13 13.24 20.11
C ALA A 45 -0.75 13.44 21.58
N PRO A 46 -1.68 13.40 22.57
CA PRO A 46 -1.32 13.55 23.98
C PRO A 46 -0.34 12.47 24.47
N PHE A 47 -0.46 11.25 23.94
CA PHE A 47 0.43 10.15 24.27
C PHE A 47 1.81 10.31 23.59
N LEU A 48 1.84 10.77 22.34
CA LEU A 48 3.08 10.98 21.59
C LEU A 48 3.93 12.11 22.20
N GLU A 49 3.31 13.20 22.65
CA GLU A 49 3.97 14.29 23.37
C GLU A 49 4.59 13.82 24.70
N LEU A 50 3.96 12.84 25.37
CA LEU A 50 4.52 12.22 26.57
C LEU A 50 5.78 11.40 26.26
N VAL A 51 5.81 10.71 25.12
CA VAL A 51 6.94 9.86 24.69
C VAL A 51 8.11 10.71 24.18
N GLU A 52 7.85 11.76 23.42
CA GLU A 52 8.88 12.67 22.89
C GLU A 52 8.43 14.14 22.94
N LYS A 53 9.04 14.94 23.83
CA LYS A 53 8.65 16.35 24.12
C LYS A 53 9.01 17.38 23.03
N LYS A 54 9.38 16.97 21.81
CA LYS A 54 9.79 17.89 20.75
C LYS A 54 8.58 18.37 19.95
N GLU A 55 8.67 19.58 19.36
CA GLU A 55 7.70 20.02 18.35
C GLU A 55 7.65 19.00 17.21
N ILE A 56 6.52 18.28 17.15
CA ILE A 56 6.23 17.33 16.11
C ILE A 56 5.86 18.14 14.87
N SER A 57 6.72 18.15 13.86
CA SER A 57 6.41 18.75 12.56
C SER A 57 5.94 17.65 11.60
N GLY A 58 4.68 17.71 11.14
CA GLY A 58 4.19 16.87 10.04
C GLY A 58 2.68 17.02 9.83
N PRO A 59 2.18 16.87 8.59
CA PRO A 59 1.69 15.53 8.29
C PRO A 59 2.18 15.02 6.94
N SER A 60 2.25 13.70 6.83
CA SER A 60 2.11 13.01 5.56
C SER A 60 1.66 11.60 5.91
N TYR A 61 0.32 11.41 5.93
CA TYR A 61 -0.49 10.18 5.94
C TYR A 61 0.26 8.84 6.07
N PHE A 62 -0.34 7.87 6.74
CA PHE A 62 0.25 6.57 6.89
C PHE A 62 0.69 5.97 5.54
N ARG A 63 1.87 5.39 5.52
CA ARG A 63 2.49 4.76 4.36
C ARG A 63 2.67 3.28 4.62
N ASN A 64 2.67 2.50 3.55
CA ASN A 64 3.11 1.11 3.60
C ASN A 64 4.64 1.06 3.67
N ALA A 65 5.21 0.32 4.61
CA ALA A 65 6.65 0.06 4.70
C ALA A 65 7.21 -0.55 3.42
N ALA A 66 6.43 -1.40 2.75
CA ALA A 66 6.76 -1.96 1.44
C ALA A 66 6.98 -0.91 0.33
N SER A 67 6.42 0.30 0.49
CA SER A 67 6.65 1.41 -0.46
C SER A 67 8.03 2.05 -0.32
N VAL A 68 8.79 1.70 0.73
CA VAL A 68 10.11 2.28 1.00
C VAL A 68 11.17 1.53 0.20
N ARG A 69 11.87 2.26 -0.68
CA ARG A 69 12.91 1.68 -1.54
C ARG A 69 13.99 0.99 -0.70
N GLY A 70 14.28 -0.28 -1.01
CA GLY A 70 15.31 -1.06 -0.34
C GLY A 70 14.87 -1.68 0.99
N TYR A 71 13.63 -1.45 1.42
CA TYR A 71 13.05 -2.12 2.58
C TYR A 71 12.86 -3.60 2.32
N LYS A 72 13.23 -4.42 3.31
CA LYS A 72 13.02 -5.87 3.32
C LYS A 72 12.56 -6.24 4.73
N GLY A 73 11.27 -6.55 4.87
CA GLY A 73 10.66 -6.85 6.16
C GLY A 73 9.14 -6.92 6.05
N PRO A 74 8.44 -7.09 7.18
CA PRO A 74 6.99 -7.07 7.23
C PRO A 74 6.42 -5.75 6.70
N ASN A 75 5.34 -5.80 5.93
CA ASN A 75 4.65 -4.57 5.59
C ASN A 75 3.87 -4.07 6.81
N PHE A 76 4.10 -2.83 7.20
CA PHE A 76 3.42 -2.17 8.30
C PHE A 76 3.00 -0.76 7.86
N ARG A 77 1.98 -0.19 8.51
CA ARG A 77 1.53 1.18 8.26
C ARG A 77 2.31 2.10 9.17
N PHE A 78 2.86 3.18 8.61
CA PHE A 78 3.63 4.13 9.40
C PHE A 78 3.43 5.59 9.02
N LEU A 79 3.43 6.43 10.04
CA LEU A 79 3.45 7.88 9.96
C LEU A 79 4.74 8.38 10.63
N THR A 80 5.67 8.93 9.85
CA THR A 80 6.90 9.51 10.39
C THR A 80 6.61 10.88 10.98
N LEU A 81 7.03 11.10 12.23
CA LEU A 81 6.83 12.35 12.96
C LEU A 81 8.14 13.10 13.21
N SER A 82 9.28 12.40 13.24
CA SER A 82 10.60 13.02 13.30
C SER A 82 11.66 12.16 12.61
N ASN A 83 12.82 12.75 12.33
CA ASN A 83 13.96 12.06 11.74
C ASN A 83 14.70 11.12 12.73
N ASN A 84 14.28 11.06 14.00
CA ASN A 84 14.92 10.26 15.05
C ASN A 84 14.23 8.91 15.27
N ASP A 85 13.77 8.26 14.21
CA ASP A 85 12.98 7.01 14.30
C ASP A 85 11.82 7.17 15.31
N PHE A 86 11.04 8.23 15.11
CA PHE A 86 9.85 8.51 15.89
C PHE A 86 8.67 8.72 14.95
N GLY A 87 7.59 8.02 15.26
CA GLY A 87 6.39 8.02 14.44
C GLY A 87 5.28 7.22 15.09
N VAL A 88 4.22 6.97 14.32
CA VAL A 88 3.24 5.94 14.64
C VAL A 88 3.45 4.81 13.65
N CYS A 89 3.64 3.59 14.13
CA CYS A 89 3.77 2.41 13.30
C CYS A 89 2.78 1.37 13.82
N TYR A 90 1.94 0.80 12.98
CA TYR A 90 1.15 -0.37 13.37
C TYR A 90 1.28 -1.51 12.37
N LEU A 91 1.18 -2.72 12.89
CA LEU A 91 1.29 -3.99 12.18
C LEU A 91 0.22 -4.91 12.75
N VAL A 92 -0.60 -5.50 11.89
CA VAL A 92 -1.34 -6.72 12.25
C VAL A 92 -0.60 -7.87 11.57
N LEU A 93 -0.40 -8.98 12.26
CA LEU A 93 0.42 -10.09 11.78
C LEU A 93 0.16 -11.37 12.58
N GLY A 94 -0.19 -12.45 11.89
CA GLY A 94 -0.63 -13.67 12.56
C GLY A 94 -1.87 -13.36 13.38
N ASP A 95 -1.92 -13.78 14.64
CA ASP A 95 -2.95 -13.41 15.60
C ASP A 95 -2.59 -12.15 16.42
N TYR A 96 -1.64 -11.33 15.99
CA TYR A 96 -1.15 -10.18 16.76
C TYR A 96 -1.40 -8.84 16.08
N PHE A 97 -1.79 -7.85 16.87
CA PHE A 97 -1.69 -6.43 16.58
C PHE A 97 -0.52 -5.84 17.37
N VAL A 98 0.31 -5.03 16.71
CA VAL A 98 1.45 -4.32 17.28
C VAL A 98 1.33 -2.85 16.88
N LEU A 99 1.19 -1.96 17.86
CA LEU A 99 1.31 -0.52 17.68
C LEU A 99 2.60 -0.07 18.35
N SER A 100 3.39 0.74 17.67
CA SER A 100 4.71 1.15 18.11
C SER A 100 4.98 2.61 17.77
N THR A 101 5.77 3.29 18.60
CA THR A 101 6.21 4.67 18.32
C THR A 101 7.55 4.74 17.57
N SER A 102 8.11 3.59 17.14
CA SER A 102 9.26 3.55 16.23
C SER A 102 9.33 2.26 15.42
N TRP A 103 10.06 2.31 14.30
CA TRP A 103 10.32 1.11 13.50
C TRP A 103 11.21 0.13 14.26
N LYS A 104 12.28 0.61 14.90
CA LYS A 104 13.22 -0.27 15.60
C LYS A 104 12.58 -1.04 16.76
N SER A 105 11.70 -0.38 17.51
CA SER A 105 10.96 -1.05 18.59
C SER A 105 9.88 -2.01 18.07
N MET A 106 9.33 -1.76 16.87
CA MET A 106 8.48 -2.73 16.17
C MET A 106 9.29 -3.96 15.72
N GLN A 107 10.48 -3.79 15.13
CA GLN A 107 11.36 -4.90 14.73
C GLN A 107 11.71 -5.81 15.90
N GLU A 108 12.11 -5.21 17.02
CA GLU A 108 12.39 -5.95 18.24
C GLU A 108 11.16 -6.75 18.69
N THR A 109 9.98 -6.14 18.65
CA THR A 109 8.72 -6.79 19.05
C THR A 109 8.39 -7.98 18.16
N ILE A 110 8.50 -7.82 16.83
CA ILE A 110 8.34 -8.90 15.86
C ILE A 110 9.29 -10.06 16.18
N SER A 111 10.57 -9.75 16.42
CA SER A 111 11.59 -10.74 16.77
C SER A 111 11.27 -11.48 18.07
N ARG A 112 10.82 -10.76 19.11
CA ARG A 112 10.50 -11.34 20.43
C ARG A 112 9.28 -12.24 20.42
N LEU A 113 8.27 -11.86 19.66
CA LEU A 113 7.06 -12.65 19.48
C LEU A 113 7.31 -13.86 18.55
N ASN A 114 8.50 -13.96 17.97
CA ASN A 114 8.83 -14.95 16.94
C ASN A 114 7.80 -14.95 15.81
N LEU A 115 7.24 -13.77 15.51
CA LEU A 115 6.32 -13.64 14.39
C LEU A 115 7.13 -13.91 13.11
N PRO A 116 6.58 -14.67 12.16
CA PRO A 116 7.32 -15.13 11.01
C PRO A 116 7.93 -13.93 10.25
N GLY A 117 9.24 -13.72 10.42
CA GLY A 117 9.98 -12.59 9.84
C GLY A 117 10.14 -12.63 8.31
N ARG A 118 9.42 -13.53 7.64
CA ARG A 118 9.27 -13.58 6.19
C ARG A 118 7.79 -13.60 5.86
N MET A 119 7.25 -12.40 5.78
CA MET A 119 5.95 -12.17 5.18
C MET A 119 6.10 -12.15 3.68
N VAL A 120 5.22 -12.90 3.06
CA VAL A 120 5.18 -13.10 1.63
C VAL A 120 4.10 -12.17 1.12
N GLU A 121 4.49 -11.11 0.44
CA GLU A 121 3.60 -10.25 -0.32
C GLU A 121 4.21 -9.97 -1.69
N LEU A 122 3.36 -9.75 -2.67
CA LEU A 122 3.79 -9.19 -3.95
C LEU A 122 3.86 -7.67 -3.80
N THR A 123 4.99 -7.07 -4.18
CA THR A 123 5.23 -5.65 -3.99
C THR A 123 5.29 -4.86 -5.29
N GLN A 124 5.58 -5.55 -6.40
CA GLN A 124 5.75 -4.94 -7.72
C GLN A 124 4.76 -5.50 -8.74
N GLU A 125 4.68 -4.83 -9.89
CA GLU A 125 4.04 -5.40 -11.07
C GLU A 125 4.85 -6.63 -11.53
N LEU A 126 4.16 -7.71 -11.88
CA LEU A 126 4.77 -8.88 -12.51
C LEU A 126 4.12 -9.16 -13.85
N LYS A 127 4.93 -9.49 -14.85
CA LYS A 127 4.47 -9.83 -16.20
C LYS A 127 5.36 -10.89 -16.83
N LYS A 128 4.91 -11.39 -17.98
CA LYS A 128 5.66 -12.36 -18.77
C LYS A 128 7.10 -11.90 -19.02
N GLY A 129 8.04 -12.80 -18.75
CA GLY A 129 9.47 -12.56 -18.85
C GLY A 129 10.14 -12.21 -17.52
N ASP A 130 9.39 -11.77 -16.51
CA ASP A 130 9.94 -11.51 -15.18
C ASP A 130 10.39 -12.80 -14.50
N SER A 131 11.37 -12.69 -13.61
CA SER A 131 11.90 -13.82 -12.85
C SER A 131 12.28 -13.43 -11.44
N GLY A 132 12.29 -14.40 -10.53
CA GLY A 132 12.77 -14.24 -9.16
C GLY A 132 11.74 -14.62 -8.11
N LYS A 133 12.00 -14.20 -6.86
CA LYS A 133 11.28 -14.74 -5.71
C LYS A 133 9.79 -14.39 -5.71
N GLU A 134 9.43 -13.17 -6.10
CA GLU A 134 8.01 -12.78 -6.20
C GLU A 134 7.25 -13.57 -7.27
N VAL A 135 7.92 -14.02 -8.33
CA VAL A 135 7.31 -14.91 -9.33
C VAL A 135 7.07 -16.31 -8.76
N GLU A 136 8.01 -16.85 -7.98
CA GLU A 136 7.78 -18.13 -7.28
C GLU A 136 6.60 -18.05 -6.30
N ILE A 137 6.49 -16.91 -5.60
CA ILE A 137 5.39 -16.62 -4.68
C ILE A 137 4.07 -16.59 -5.44
N LEU A 138 3.98 -15.78 -6.50
CA LEU A 138 2.81 -15.70 -7.37
C LEU A 138 2.41 -17.09 -7.89
N GLN A 139 3.37 -17.87 -8.39
CA GLN A 139 3.12 -19.22 -8.91
C GLN A 139 2.60 -20.17 -7.84
N SER A 140 3.10 -20.05 -6.60
CA SER A 140 2.63 -20.85 -5.47
C SER A 140 1.18 -20.52 -5.13
N TRP A 141 0.83 -19.23 -5.07
CA TRP A 141 -0.54 -18.77 -4.80
C TRP A 141 -1.52 -19.14 -5.92
N LEU A 142 -1.13 -18.96 -7.18
CA LEU A 142 -1.94 -19.39 -8.33
C LEU A 142 -2.16 -20.92 -8.34
N LYS A 143 -1.22 -21.70 -7.82
CA LYS A 143 -1.36 -23.15 -7.68
C LYS A 143 -2.30 -23.52 -6.54
N GLU A 144 -2.22 -22.80 -5.43
CA GLU A 144 -3.11 -22.96 -4.26
C GLU A 144 -4.58 -22.70 -4.62
N GLU A 145 -4.82 -21.72 -5.49
CA GLU A 145 -6.14 -21.42 -6.07
C GLU A 145 -6.77 -22.62 -6.83
N GLY A 146 -5.93 -23.58 -7.23
CA GLY A 146 -6.35 -24.87 -7.78
C GLY A 146 -6.14 -25.02 -9.29
N THR A 147 -6.36 -26.24 -9.78
CA THR A 147 -6.09 -26.63 -11.17
C THR A 147 -6.98 -25.96 -12.20
N GLY A 148 -8.12 -25.39 -11.79
CA GLY A 148 -8.95 -24.55 -12.67
C GLY A 148 -8.27 -23.22 -13.04
N ILE A 149 -7.39 -22.70 -12.17
CA ILE A 149 -6.63 -21.48 -12.41
C ILE A 149 -5.25 -21.80 -12.95
N TYR A 150 -4.49 -22.68 -12.28
CA TYR A 150 -3.14 -23.03 -12.70
C TYR A 150 -2.93 -24.54 -12.88
N PRO A 151 -3.51 -25.14 -13.94
CA PRO A 151 -3.42 -26.58 -14.22
C PRO A 151 -1.98 -27.10 -14.26
N GLU A 152 -1.06 -26.31 -14.83
CA GLU A 152 0.34 -26.68 -14.96
C GLU A 152 1.07 -26.72 -13.60
N GLY A 153 0.66 -25.90 -12.64
CA GLY A 153 1.20 -25.89 -11.28
C GLY A 153 2.72 -25.70 -11.18
N ILE A 154 3.34 -25.08 -12.20
CA ILE A 154 4.80 -24.91 -12.31
C ILE A 154 5.23 -23.75 -11.39
N ILE A 155 6.12 -24.05 -10.45
CA ILE A 155 6.76 -23.08 -9.56
C ILE A 155 8.25 -23.14 -9.82
N ASN A 156 8.74 -22.27 -10.69
CA ASN A 156 10.14 -22.21 -11.11
C ASN A 156 10.72 -20.79 -11.05
N GLY A 157 9.93 -19.82 -10.60
CA GLY A 157 10.35 -18.43 -10.50
C GLY A 157 10.51 -17.72 -11.84
N TYR A 158 10.02 -18.29 -12.93
CA TYR A 158 10.00 -17.67 -14.26
C TYR A 158 8.57 -17.45 -14.73
N PHE A 159 8.22 -16.20 -15.03
CA PHE A 159 6.88 -15.82 -15.47
C PHE A 159 6.74 -16.14 -16.96
N GLY A 160 6.46 -17.41 -17.25
CA GLY A 160 6.25 -17.91 -18.60
C GLY A 160 4.80 -17.85 -19.07
N PRO A 161 4.50 -18.39 -20.28
CA PRO A 161 3.15 -18.43 -20.83
C PRO A 161 2.12 -19.16 -19.94
N ALA A 162 2.54 -20.17 -19.18
CA ALA A 162 1.65 -20.89 -18.26
C ALA A 162 1.21 -19.98 -17.09
N THR A 163 2.15 -19.26 -16.49
CA THR A 163 1.87 -18.28 -15.42
C THR A 163 1.00 -17.14 -15.94
N GLU A 164 1.25 -16.64 -17.16
CA GLU A 164 0.41 -15.61 -17.80
C GLU A 164 -1.05 -16.05 -17.95
N ARG A 165 -1.28 -17.28 -18.43
CA ARG A 165 -2.64 -17.83 -18.55
C ARG A 165 -3.31 -18.00 -17.19
N ALA A 166 -2.55 -18.44 -16.18
CA ALA A 166 -3.07 -18.58 -14.82
C ALA A 166 -3.47 -17.22 -14.24
N VAL A 167 -2.66 -16.17 -14.45
CA VAL A 167 -3.03 -14.80 -14.07
C VAL A 167 -4.28 -14.34 -14.78
N LYS A 168 -4.44 -14.59 -16.10
CA LYS A 168 -5.67 -14.24 -16.82
C LYS A 168 -6.91 -14.89 -16.21
N ARG A 169 -6.85 -16.19 -15.91
CA ARG A 169 -7.96 -16.93 -15.28
C ARG A 169 -8.24 -16.42 -13.87
N PHE A 170 -7.21 -16.12 -13.09
CA PHE A 170 -7.37 -15.52 -11.76
C PHE A 170 -8.08 -14.16 -11.87
N GLN A 171 -7.66 -13.30 -12.79
CA GLN A 171 -8.28 -12.00 -13.05
C GLN A 171 -9.74 -12.13 -13.47
N GLU A 172 -10.07 -13.12 -14.29
CA GLU A 172 -11.45 -13.41 -14.71
C GLU A 172 -12.30 -13.97 -13.56
N LYS A 173 -11.72 -14.82 -12.70
CA LYS A 173 -12.40 -15.34 -11.50
C LYS A 173 -12.77 -14.22 -10.52
N TYR A 174 -11.91 -13.22 -10.35
CA TYR A 174 -12.11 -12.06 -9.47
C TYR A 174 -12.39 -10.77 -10.27
N ALA A 175 -13.14 -10.88 -11.37
CA ALA A 175 -13.35 -9.78 -12.31
C ALA A 175 -13.99 -8.53 -11.68
N ALA A 176 -14.86 -8.70 -10.68
CA ALA A 176 -15.49 -7.59 -9.97
C ALA A 176 -14.48 -6.71 -9.22
N ASP A 177 -13.45 -7.33 -8.63
CA ASP A 177 -12.43 -6.64 -7.83
C ASP A 177 -11.25 -6.17 -8.70
N ILE A 178 -10.95 -6.90 -9.78
CA ILE A 178 -9.74 -6.68 -10.58
C ILE A 178 -10.02 -5.93 -11.89
N LEU A 179 -11.00 -6.39 -12.67
CA LEU A 179 -11.21 -5.92 -14.04
C LEU A 179 -12.19 -4.75 -14.11
N ALA A 180 -13.33 -4.86 -13.43
CA ALA A 180 -14.40 -3.87 -13.47
C ALA A 180 -13.95 -2.46 -12.98
N PRO A 181 -13.16 -2.31 -11.90
CA PRO A 181 -12.73 -0.98 -11.43
C PRO A 181 -11.81 -0.25 -12.42
N GLN A 182 -11.19 -1.01 -13.32
CA GLN A 182 -10.32 -0.52 -14.39
C GLN A 182 -11.04 -0.40 -15.74
N GLY A 183 -12.32 -0.77 -15.82
CA GLY A 183 -13.08 -0.81 -17.08
C GLY A 183 -12.61 -1.89 -18.06
N LYS A 184 -11.94 -2.94 -17.57
CA LYS A 184 -11.49 -4.08 -18.38
C LYS A 184 -12.56 -5.17 -18.40
N THR A 185 -12.65 -5.90 -19.51
CA THR A 185 -13.62 -7.00 -19.69
C THR A 185 -12.97 -8.38 -19.80
N TYR A 186 -11.64 -8.45 -19.89
CA TYR A 186 -10.88 -9.70 -20.01
C TYR A 186 -9.54 -9.60 -19.26
N GLY A 187 -9.00 -10.76 -18.86
CA GLY A 187 -7.71 -10.84 -18.18
C GLY A 187 -6.56 -10.32 -19.04
N THR A 188 -5.70 -9.49 -18.47
CA THR A 188 -4.51 -8.95 -19.14
C THR A 188 -3.32 -9.91 -19.07
N GLY A 189 -3.27 -10.77 -18.04
CA GLY A 189 -2.10 -11.62 -17.75
C GLY A 189 -0.94 -10.88 -17.11
N VAL A 190 -1.13 -9.60 -16.76
CA VAL A 190 -0.18 -8.79 -16.00
C VAL A 190 -0.70 -8.69 -14.58
N VAL A 191 0.14 -8.99 -13.58
CA VAL A 191 -0.16 -8.74 -12.17
C VAL A 191 -0.02 -7.24 -11.90
N ASP A 192 -1.04 -6.50 -12.32
CA ASP A 192 -1.17 -5.06 -12.09
C ASP A 192 -1.57 -4.76 -10.64
N HIS A 193 -1.74 -3.48 -10.31
CA HIS A 193 -2.02 -3.04 -8.94
C HIS A 193 -3.25 -3.73 -8.32
N TYR A 194 -4.35 -3.85 -9.07
CA TYR A 194 -5.58 -4.48 -8.60
C TYR A 194 -5.42 -6.00 -8.46
N THR A 195 -4.76 -6.64 -9.43
CA THR A 195 -4.47 -8.09 -9.35
C THR A 195 -3.61 -8.40 -8.13
N ARG A 196 -2.62 -7.56 -7.85
CA ARG A 196 -1.71 -7.70 -6.72
C ARG A 196 -2.41 -7.51 -5.37
N ILE A 197 -3.29 -6.51 -5.27
CA ILE A 197 -4.13 -6.33 -4.08
C ILE A 197 -4.92 -7.60 -3.82
N LYS A 198 -5.61 -8.14 -4.83
CA LYS A 198 -6.43 -9.33 -4.62
C LYS A 198 -5.61 -10.55 -4.23
N LEU A 199 -4.45 -10.75 -4.85
CA LEU A 199 -3.54 -11.83 -4.49
C LEU A 199 -3.02 -11.68 -3.05
N ASN A 200 -2.62 -10.47 -2.66
CA ASN A 200 -2.16 -10.22 -1.30
C ASN A 200 -3.30 -10.35 -0.28
N GLU A 201 -4.52 -9.94 -0.63
CA GLU A 201 -5.71 -10.11 0.22
C GLU A 201 -5.99 -11.56 0.55
N LEU A 202 -5.86 -12.43 -0.46
CA LEU A 202 -6.15 -13.85 -0.31
C LEU A 202 -5.00 -14.63 0.33
N TYR A 203 -3.75 -14.27 0.03
CA TYR A 203 -2.60 -15.15 0.29
C TYR A 203 -1.42 -14.51 1.01
N ALA A 204 -1.38 -13.18 1.15
CA ALA A 204 -0.28 -12.56 1.88
C ALA A 204 -0.39 -12.85 3.36
N THR A 205 0.76 -13.09 3.98
CA THR A 205 0.88 -13.27 5.43
C THR A 205 1.35 -12.00 6.13
N SER A 206 1.49 -10.88 5.39
CA SER A 206 1.96 -9.59 5.88
C SER A 206 1.09 -9.00 7.00
N GLY A 207 -0.17 -9.46 7.08
CA GLY A 207 -1.19 -9.01 8.02
C GLY A 207 -1.57 -7.52 7.90
N ILE A 208 -0.86 -6.74 7.10
CA ILE A 208 -1.33 -5.52 6.46
C ILE A 208 -1.56 -5.83 4.98
N ILE A 209 -2.83 -6.01 4.66
CA ILE A 209 -3.33 -6.14 3.31
C ILE A 209 -3.91 -4.76 2.98
N PRO A 210 -3.41 -4.02 1.97
CA PRO A 210 -4.15 -2.88 1.47
C PRO A 210 -5.49 -3.43 0.95
N PRO A 211 -6.61 -3.17 1.63
CA PRO A 211 -7.92 -3.70 1.24
C PRO A 211 -8.44 -2.98 -0.01
N THR A 212 -7.78 -1.87 -0.37
CA THR A 212 -8.21 -0.92 -1.38
C THR A 212 -7.02 -0.40 -2.17
N ALA A 213 -7.28 0.04 -3.39
CA ALA A 213 -6.26 0.63 -4.23
C ALA A 213 -5.87 2.02 -3.71
N GLU A 214 -4.58 2.27 -3.49
CA GLU A 214 -4.12 3.53 -2.89
C GLU A 214 -2.88 4.08 -3.60
N ILE A 215 -2.87 5.39 -3.86
CA ILE A 215 -1.66 6.13 -4.22
C ILE A 215 -0.93 6.50 -2.93
N THR A 216 0.19 5.82 -2.67
CA THR A 216 0.89 5.85 -1.37
C THR A 216 2.12 6.75 -1.35
N ARG A 217 2.57 7.21 -2.52
CA ARG A 217 3.78 8.03 -2.66
C ARG A 217 3.56 9.18 -3.62
N GLU A 218 4.39 10.22 -3.48
CA GLU A 218 4.46 11.28 -4.48
C GLU A 218 4.77 10.73 -5.86
N LEU A 219 4.06 11.26 -6.86
CA LEU A 219 4.27 10.97 -8.27
C LEU A 219 4.51 12.27 -9.03
N ARG A 220 5.51 12.27 -9.91
CA ARG A 220 5.86 13.43 -10.75
C ARG A 220 6.34 12.99 -12.12
N TYR A 221 6.51 13.97 -13.01
CA TYR A 221 7.05 13.75 -14.35
C TYR A 221 8.33 12.88 -14.32
N GLY A 222 8.36 11.86 -15.18
CA GLY A 222 9.45 10.90 -15.29
C GLY A 222 9.29 9.66 -14.40
N ASP A 223 8.42 9.68 -13.40
CA ASP A 223 8.12 8.50 -12.61
C ASP A 223 7.50 7.39 -13.48
N LYS A 224 7.72 6.15 -13.07
CA LYS A 224 7.16 4.98 -13.72
C LYS A 224 6.72 3.92 -12.72
N GLY A 225 5.90 3.00 -13.19
CA GLY A 225 5.45 1.82 -12.46
C GLY A 225 3.95 1.81 -12.20
N ASP A 226 3.57 0.79 -11.46
CA ASP A 226 2.24 0.47 -10.97
C ASP A 226 1.50 1.64 -10.30
N GLN A 227 2.15 2.45 -9.46
CA GLN A 227 1.53 3.63 -8.85
C GLN A 227 1.15 4.70 -9.90
N VAL A 228 1.95 4.85 -10.96
CA VAL A 228 1.62 5.75 -12.08
C VAL A 228 0.51 5.16 -12.94
N TYR A 229 0.55 3.86 -13.17
CA TYR A 229 -0.51 3.16 -13.90
C TYR A 229 -1.86 3.33 -13.18
N LEU A 230 -1.88 3.18 -11.86
CA LEU A 230 -3.07 3.39 -11.03
C LEU A 230 -3.58 4.83 -11.14
N LEU A 231 -2.68 5.82 -10.98
CA LEU A 231 -3.01 7.23 -11.17
C LEU A 231 -3.67 7.48 -12.53
N GLN A 232 -3.05 7.01 -13.61
CA GLN A 232 -3.56 7.18 -14.96
C GLN A 232 -4.93 6.51 -15.15
N THR A 233 -5.11 5.32 -14.57
CA THR A 233 -6.40 4.60 -14.57
C THR A 233 -7.50 5.42 -13.90
N TRP A 234 -7.20 6.04 -12.76
CA TRP A 234 -8.15 6.87 -12.03
C TRP A 234 -8.46 8.18 -12.76
N LEU A 235 -7.44 8.90 -13.23
CA LEU A 235 -7.63 10.14 -13.98
C LEU A 235 -8.43 9.91 -15.28
N ALA A 236 -8.23 8.76 -15.94
CA ALA A 236 -8.94 8.40 -17.18
C ALA A 236 -10.45 8.16 -17.01
N LYS A 237 -10.94 8.03 -15.76
CA LYS A 237 -12.38 7.94 -15.47
C LYS A 237 -13.11 9.24 -15.79
N ASP A 238 -12.42 10.37 -15.78
CA ASP A 238 -12.99 11.66 -16.15
C ASP A 238 -12.36 12.20 -17.45
N PRO A 239 -13.10 12.19 -18.58
CA PRO A 239 -12.62 12.71 -19.86
C PRO A 239 -12.26 14.21 -19.85
N GLN A 240 -12.77 15.01 -18.92
CA GLN A 240 -12.37 16.42 -18.78
C GLN A 240 -10.99 16.55 -18.14
N ILE A 241 -10.60 15.57 -17.32
CA ILE A 241 -9.30 15.52 -16.66
C ILE A 241 -8.26 14.87 -17.56
N TYR A 242 -8.55 13.66 -18.07
CA TYR A 242 -7.59 12.90 -18.87
C TYR A 242 -8.20 12.38 -20.18
N PRO A 243 -8.53 13.27 -21.14
CA PRO A 243 -9.16 12.93 -22.41
C PRO A 243 -8.33 11.94 -23.24
N GLU A 244 -7.00 11.98 -23.11
CA GLU A 244 -6.10 11.12 -23.85
C GLU A 244 -6.17 9.65 -23.40
N LYS A 245 -6.61 9.38 -22.16
CA LYS A 245 -6.77 8.04 -21.57
C LYS A 245 -5.58 7.11 -21.75
N MET A 246 -4.37 7.66 -21.86
CA MET A 246 -3.15 6.89 -22.04
C MET A 246 -2.70 6.32 -20.68
N ILE A 247 -2.83 5.01 -20.52
CA ILE A 247 -2.45 4.27 -19.31
C ILE A 247 -1.23 3.41 -19.66
N SER A 248 -0.04 3.97 -19.46
CA SER A 248 1.24 3.34 -19.81
C SER A 248 2.08 2.95 -18.60
N GLY A 249 1.71 3.43 -17.40
CA GLY A 249 2.56 3.35 -16.22
C GLY A 249 3.79 4.27 -16.30
N TRP A 250 3.86 5.19 -17.26
CA TRP A 250 4.91 6.22 -17.36
C TRP A 250 4.31 7.62 -17.22
N PHE A 251 4.83 8.40 -16.27
CA PHE A 251 4.32 9.72 -15.94
C PHE A 251 4.92 10.74 -16.91
N GLY A 252 4.28 10.85 -18.05
CA GLY A 252 4.66 11.79 -19.10
C GLY A 252 3.98 13.15 -19.02
N TYR A 253 4.17 13.91 -20.08
CA TYR A 253 3.55 15.23 -20.25
C TYR A 253 2.02 15.18 -20.21
N LEU A 254 1.40 14.15 -20.83
CA LEU A 254 -0.06 13.99 -20.82
C LEU A 254 -0.60 13.72 -19.41
N THR A 255 0.10 12.87 -18.65
CA THR A 255 -0.25 12.60 -17.25
C THR A 255 -0.07 13.83 -16.37
N GLN A 256 1.01 14.61 -16.57
CA GLN A 256 1.22 15.86 -15.86
C GLN A 256 0.09 16.86 -16.11
N LYS A 257 -0.32 17.03 -17.37
CA LYS A 257 -1.47 17.87 -17.72
C LYS A 257 -2.76 17.40 -17.07
N ALA A 258 -3.00 16.09 -17.02
CA ALA A 258 -4.15 15.53 -16.35
C ALA A 258 -4.13 15.80 -14.83
N VAL A 259 -2.96 15.69 -14.19
CA VAL A 259 -2.81 16.05 -12.78
C VAL A 259 -3.09 17.54 -12.55
N ILE A 260 -2.58 18.43 -13.40
CA ILE A 260 -2.90 19.88 -13.31
C ILE A 260 -4.40 20.10 -13.40
N ARG A 261 -5.08 19.53 -14.41
CA ARG A 261 -6.54 19.66 -14.56
C ARG A 261 -7.29 19.13 -13.33
N PHE A 262 -6.84 18.00 -12.77
CA PHE A 262 -7.42 17.42 -11.56
C PHE A 262 -7.27 18.38 -10.37
N GLN A 263 -6.07 18.93 -10.18
CA GLN A 263 -5.79 19.89 -9.11
C GLN A 263 -6.63 21.17 -9.24
N GLU A 264 -6.79 21.71 -10.45
CA GLU A 264 -7.65 22.86 -10.72
C GLU A 264 -9.13 22.54 -10.47
N LYS A 265 -9.59 21.34 -10.84
CA LYS A 265 -10.96 20.89 -10.60
C LYS A 265 -11.29 20.80 -9.11
N TYR A 266 -10.36 20.33 -8.30
CA TYR A 266 -10.49 20.20 -6.83
C TYR A 266 -9.67 21.28 -6.09
N LYS A 267 -9.64 22.49 -6.64
CA LYS A 267 -8.81 23.62 -6.15
C LYS A 267 -9.00 23.93 -4.67
N LYS A 268 -10.24 23.86 -4.15
CA LYS A 268 -10.55 24.18 -2.75
C LYS A 268 -9.91 23.20 -1.77
N GLU A 269 -9.83 21.93 -2.14
CA GLU A 269 -9.30 20.86 -1.31
C GLU A 269 -7.79 20.66 -1.51
N ILE A 270 -7.28 20.99 -2.70
CA ILE A 270 -5.89 20.71 -3.07
C ILE A 270 -5.01 21.96 -3.03
N LEU A 271 -5.42 23.05 -3.68
CA LEU A 271 -4.54 24.20 -3.92
C LEU A 271 -4.72 25.31 -2.87
N THR A 272 -5.96 25.64 -2.52
CA THR A 272 -6.26 26.70 -1.54
C THR A 272 -5.58 26.49 -0.18
N PRO A 273 -5.57 25.28 0.43
CA PRO A 273 -4.90 25.06 1.72
C PRO A 273 -3.38 25.25 1.66
N GLN A 274 -2.80 25.18 0.46
CA GLN A 274 -1.38 25.36 0.20
C GLN A 274 -1.03 26.79 -0.24
N GLY A 275 -2.02 27.68 -0.39
CA GLY A 275 -1.80 29.02 -0.94
C GLY A 275 -1.43 29.03 -2.42
N LEU A 276 -1.73 27.94 -3.16
CA LEU A 276 -1.40 27.81 -4.57
C LEU A 276 -2.54 28.34 -5.45
N GLU A 277 -2.19 29.12 -6.47
CA GLU A 277 -3.17 29.65 -7.42
C GLU A 277 -3.45 28.69 -8.58
N LYS A 278 -2.47 27.86 -8.94
CA LYS A 278 -2.49 26.97 -10.09
C LYS A 278 -1.96 25.57 -9.75
N GLY A 279 -2.41 24.58 -10.51
CA GLY A 279 -1.96 23.19 -10.43
C GLY A 279 -0.46 23.05 -10.71
N THR A 280 0.23 22.28 -9.89
CA THR A 280 1.68 22.02 -9.96
C THR A 280 2.01 20.88 -10.91
N GLY A 281 1.04 19.99 -11.19
CA GLY A 281 1.28 18.76 -11.94
C GLY A 281 2.06 17.69 -11.17
N ILE A 282 2.28 17.90 -9.87
CA ILE A 282 2.88 16.93 -8.94
C ILE A 282 1.77 16.33 -8.09
N VAL A 283 1.74 15.01 -7.97
CA VAL A 283 0.79 14.30 -7.10
C VAL A 283 1.31 14.36 -5.67
N ASP A 284 1.21 15.54 -5.06
CA ASP A 284 1.59 15.86 -3.68
C ASP A 284 0.61 15.26 -2.65
N ALA A 285 0.84 15.52 -1.35
CA ALA A 285 0.03 14.94 -0.28
C ALA A 285 -1.46 15.29 -0.38
N PHE A 286 -1.80 16.53 -0.75
CA PHE A 286 -3.19 16.97 -0.90
C PHE A 286 -3.85 16.34 -2.13
N THR A 287 -3.12 16.26 -3.24
CA THR A 287 -3.57 15.62 -4.47
C THR A 287 -3.82 14.13 -4.26
N ARG A 288 -2.90 13.43 -3.59
CA ARG A 288 -3.05 12.01 -3.21
C ARG A 288 -4.26 11.78 -2.33
N LYS A 289 -4.40 12.58 -1.27
CA LYS A 289 -5.54 12.49 -0.36
C LYS A 289 -6.86 12.53 -1.14
N LYS A 290 -6.99 13.51 -2.06
CA LYS A 290 -8.22 13.64 -2.85
C LYS A 290 -8.42 12.49 -3.85
N LEU A 291 -7.36 12.01 -4.49
CA LEU A 291 -7.42 10.84 -5.38
C LEU A 291 -7.87 9.58 -4.64
N ASN A 292 -7.26 9.29 -3.49
CA ASN A 292 -7.58 8.12 -2.66
C ASN A 292 -9.01 8.21 -2.10
N GLU A 293 -9.45 9.40 -1.69
CA GLU A 293 -10.84 9.64 -1.25
C GLU A 293 -11.86 9.31 -2.36
N LEU A 294 -11.58 9.73 -3.60
CA LEU A 294 -12.50 9.57 -4.73
C LEU A 294 -12.49 8.17 -5.34
N TYR A 295 -11.32 7.52 -5.38
CA TYR A 295 -11.09 6.34 -6.20
C TYR A 295 -10.51 5.15 -5.46
N GLY A 296 -9.98 5.36 -4.25
CA GLY A 296 -9.37 4.29 -3.48
C GLY A 296 -10.41 3.36 -2.87
N ASN A 297 -11.49 3.90 -2.32
CA ASN A 297 -12.53 3.10 -1.70
C ASN A 297 -13.43 2.44 -2.76
N SER A 298 -13.22 1.14 -2.99
CA SER A 298 -14.21 0.29 -3.67
C SER A 298 -15.35 0.09 -2.68
N LYS A 299 -16.45 0.83 -2.86
CA LYS A 299 -17.72 0.54 -2.17
C LYS A 299 -18.34 -0.73 -2.73
#